data_AF-A0AA37TVS0-F1
#
_entry.id   AF-A0AA37TVS0-F1
#
_cell.length_a   1.000
_cell.length_b   1.000
_cell.length_c   1.000
_cell.angle_alpha   90.00
_cell.angle_beta   90.00
_cell.angle_gamma   90.00
#
_symmetry.space_group_name_H-M   'P 1'
#
loop_
_entity.id
_entity.type
_entity.pdbx_description
1 polymer ?
#
loop_
_entity_poly.entity_id
_entity_poly.type
_entity_poly.pdbx_seq_one_letter_code
_entity_poly.pdbx_strand_id
1 'polypeptide(L)'
;MRGFQASMLSAAFVVTLGGTAFAQTETVAPATAPTADCDAQFTALDADANGYLTDAEAPREFARARVDAMTPEASGISKAAFLEMCGSENWAQNTPEEGAPFEGANSFTEEQARDRAVAWNVTEVSALTLDDKGIWRGIGKVDGAEVSVAVDYKGNVVTTPKA
;
A
#
# COMPACT_ATOMS: atom_id res chain seq x y z
N MET A 1 4.07 -4.90 -85.01
CA MET A 1 4.88 -6.04 -84.52
C MET A 1 4.16 -6.66 -83.31
N ARG A 2 4.40 -7.95 -83.06
CA ARG A 2 3.50 -8.97 -82.50
C ARG A 2 3.31 -8.95 -80.96
N GLY A 3 2.17 -9.52 -80.52
CA GLY A 3 1.89 -10.18 -79.21
C GLY A 3 0.44 -9.91 -78.74
N PHE A 4 -0.58 -10.79 -78.91
CA PHE A 4 -0.93 -12.04 -78.18
C PHE A 4 -0.66 -11.93 -76.66
N GLN A 5 -1.56 -12.11 -75.69
CA GLN A 5 -2.77 -12.92 -75.40
C GLN A 5 -3.45 -12.32 -74.13
N ALA A 6 -4.56 -12.74 -73.51
CA ALA A 6 -5.79 -13.48 -73.78
C ALA A 6 -6.65 -13.37 -72.49
N SER A 7 -7.96 -13.19 -72.67
CA SER A 7 -9.12 -13.63 -71.87
C SER A 7 -9.12 -13.90 -70.34
N MET A 8 -10.21 -13.37 -69.74
CA MET A 8 -11.09 -13.94 -68.69
C MET A 8 -10.57 -13.93 -67.23
N LEU A 9 -11.35 -13.75 -66.16
CA LEU A 9 -12.76 -14.04 -65.85
C LEU A 9 -13.27 -13.11 -64.72
N SER A 10 -14.59 -12.90 -64.70
CA SER A 10 -15.41 -12.15 -63.73
C SER A 10 -15.36 -12.65 -62.27
N ALA A 11 -15.64 -11.76 -61.32
CA ALA A 11 -16.62 -12.01 -60.24
C ALA A 11 -16.96 -10.70 -59.50
N ALA A 12 -18.25 -10.33 -59.51
CA ALA A 12 -18.81 -9.29 -58.66
C ALA A 12 -19.07 -9.87 -57.26
N PHE A 13 -18.69 -9.14 -56.20
CA PHE A 13 -19.04 -9.49 -54.82
C PHE A 13 -20.02 -8.45 -54.26
N VAL A 14 -21.25 -8.91 -54.02
CA VAL A 14 -22.31 -8.19 -53.30
C VAL A 14 -21.99 -8.27 -51.81
N VAL A 15 -21.86 -7.13 -51.12
CA VAL A 15 -21.76 -7.08 -49.66
C VAL A 15 -23.10 -6.62 -49.10
N THR A 16 -23.84 -7.56 -48.51
CA THR A 16 -25.04 -7.34 -47.69
C THR A 16 -24.69 -6.96 -46.25
N LEU A 17 -25.51 -6.09 -45.67
CA LEU A 17 -25.48 -5.54 -44.30
C LEU A 17 -25.63 -6.60 -43.19
N GLY A 18 -25.01 -6.34 -42.03
CA GLY A 18 -25.42 -6.94 -40.75
C GLY A 18 -24.27 -7.17 -39.78
N GLY A 19 -24.17 -6.34 -38.73
CA GLY A 19 -23.20 -6.56 -37.65
C GLY A 19 -23.28 -5.48 -36.58
N THR A 20 -24.07 -5.75 -35.54
CA THR A 20 -24.07 -5.03 -34.27
C THR A 20 -22.65 -5.04 -33.67
N ALA A 21 -22.04 -3.86 -33.53
CA ALA A 21 -20.79 -3.72 -32.79
C ALA A 21 -21.08 -3.90 -31.30
N PHE A 22 -20.56 -4.99 -30.73
CA PHE A 22 -20.55 -5.25 -29.30
C PHE A 22 -19.70 -4.19 -28.61
N ALA A 23 -20.25 -3.59 -27.55
CA ALA A 23 -19.48 -2.83 -26.58
C ALA A 23 -18.38 -3.73 -26.02
N GLN A 24 -17.13 -3.30 -26.16
CA GLN A 24 -15.99 -3.96 -25.53
C GLN A 24 -16.13 -3.73 -24.03
N THR A 25 -16.59 -4.74 -23.30
CA THR A 25 -16.21 -4.90 -21.90
C THR A 25 -14.70 -5.13 -21.88
N GLU A 26 -13.93 -4.05 -21.74
CA GLU A 26 -12.56 -4.16 -21.26
C GLU A 26 -12.64 -4.73 -19.84
N THR A 27 -12.35 -6.02 -19.73
CA THR A 27 -11.94 -6.60 -18.46
C THR A 27 -10.66 -5.88 -18.06
N VAL A 28 -10.78 -4.88 -17.20
CA VAL A 28 -9.63 -4.33 -16.47
C VAL A 28 -9.05 -5.52 -15.71
N ALA A 29 -7.94 -6.06 -16.21
CA ALA A 29 -7.15 -7.00 -15.45
C ALA A 29 -6.85 -6.33 -14.10
N PRO A 30 -6.98 -7.05 -12.96
CA PRO A 30 -6.55 -6.48 -11.70
C PRO A 30 -5.09 -6.04 -11.91
N ALA A 31 -4.80 -4.77 -11.67
CA ALA A 31 -3.43 -4.30 -11.64
C ALA A 31 -2.72 -5.22 -10.65
N THR A 32 -1.83 -6.09 -11.13
CA THR A 32 -0.87 -6.72 -10.25
C THR A 32 -0.18 -5.57 -9.55
N ALA A 33 -0.41 -5.42 -8.23
CA ALA A 33 0.43 -4.58 -7.39
C ALA A 33 1.89 -4.87 -7.79
N PRO A 34 2.77 -3.86 -7.91
CA PRO A 34 4.06 -4.05 -8.55
C PRO A 34 4.94 -4.95 -7.68
N THR A 35 4.87 -6.26 -7.90
CA THR A 35 5.68 -7.26 -7.19
C THR A 35 7.17 -6.96 -7.35
N ALA A 36 7.56 -6.43 -8.51
CA ALA A 36 8.91 -5.94 -8.78
C ALA A 36 9.36 -4.79 -7.85
N ASP A 37 8.45 -3.89 -7.44
CA ASP A 37 8.78 -2.81 -6.50
C ASP A 37 8.88 -3.34 -5.07
N CYS A 38 8.14 -4.39 -4.72
CA CYS A 38 8.21 -5.03 -3.42
C CYS A 38 9.52 -5.82 -3.23
N ASP A 39 9.98 -6.56 -4.25
CA ASP A 39 11.29 -7.21 -4.20
C ASP A 39 12.44 -6.21 -3.98
N ALA A 40 12.40 -5.08 -4.70
CA ALA A 40 13.40 -4.02 -4.56
C ALA A 40 13.33 -3.35 -3.18
N GLN A 41 12.12 -3.09 -2.66
CA GLN A 41 11.93 -2.57 -1.30
C GLN A 41 12.50 -3.52 -0.24
N PHE A 42 12.22 -4.82 -0.36
CA PHE A 42 12.77 -5.81 0.55
C PHE A 42 14.31 -5.77 0.55
N THR A 43 14.93 -5.81 -0.64
CA THR A 43 16.40 -5.75 -0.76
C THR A 43 16.99 -4.45 -0.24
N ALA A 44 16.25 -3.34 -0.32
CA ALA A 44 16.71 -2.07 0.25
C ALA A 44 16.63 -2.04 1.79
N LEU A 45 15.69 -2.78 2.38
CA LEU A 45 15.48 -2.87 3.83
C LEU A 45 16.37 -3.95 4.49
N ASP A 46 16.57 -5.08 3.82
CA ASP A 46 17.40 -6.23 4.28
C ASP A 46 18.90 -5.89 4.18
N ALA A 47 19.37 -5.11 5.14
CA ALA A 47 20.69 -4.48 5.11
C ALA A 47 21.83 -5.50 5.27
N ASP A 48 21.58 -6.59 6.01
CA ASP A 48 22.55 -7.67 6.20
C ASP A 48 22.40 -8.82 5.19
N ALA A 49 21.39 -8.75 4.30
CA ALA A 49 21.08 -9.71 3.26
C ALA A 49 20.84 -11.14 3.79
N ASN A 50 20.28 -11.26 4.99
CA ASN A 50 20.00 -12.56 5.61
C ASN A 50 18.64 -13.16 5.18
N GLY A 51 17.83 -12.41 4.42
CA GLY A 51 16.51 -12.84 3.94
C GLY A 51 15.34 -12.60 4.92
N TYR A 52 15.60 -11.89 6.01
CA TYR A 52 14.64 -11.47 7.03
C TYR A 52 14.82 -9.99 7.33
N LEU A 53 13.71 -9.29 7.51
CA LEU A 53 13.73 -7.94 8.08
C LEU A 53 13.63 -8.07 9.59
N THR A 54 14.35 -7.23 10.32
CA THR A 54 14.22 -7.01 11.76
C THR A 54 13.55 -5.65 12.07
N ASP A 55 13.11 -5.45 13.32
CA ASP A 55 12.55 -4.16 13.76
C ASP A 55 13.55 -3.00 13.63
N ALA A 56 14.86 -3.30 13.65
CA ALA A 56 15.92 -2.32 13.43
C ALA A 56 16.07 -1.90 11.96
N GLU A 57 15.77 -2.79 11.03
CA GLU A 57 15.91 -2.56 9.58
C GLU A 57 14.64 -1.97 8.97
N ALA A 58 13.49 -2.49 9.41
CA ALA A 58 12.20 -2.21 8.82
C ALA A 58 11.15 -1.88 9.92
N PRO A 59 11.36 -0.80 10.70
CA PRO A 59 10.50 -0.49 11.84
C PRO A 59 9.04 -0.26 11.45
N ARG A 60 8.79 0.31 10.26
CA ARG A 60 7.43 0.54 9.74
C ARG A 60 6.73 -0.78 9.45
N GLU A 61 7.45 -1.71 8.87
CA GLU A 61 6.99 -3.03 8.44
C GLU A 61 6.70 -3.91 9.66
N PHE A 62 7.57 -3.86 10.67
CA PHE A 62 7.35 -4.51 11.94
C PHE A 62 6.16 -3.94 12.71
N ALA A 63 6.07 -2.61 12.79
CA ALA A 63 4.92 -1.96 13.40
C ALA A 63 3.63 -2.35 12.69
N ARG A 64 3.65 -2.41 11.35
CA ARG A 64 2.49 -2.87 10.57
C ARG A 64 2.13 -4.32 10.87
N ALA A 65 3.10 -5.22 10.89
CA ALA A 65 2.88 -6.62 11.25
C ALA A 65 2.25 -6.75 12.66
N ARG A 66 2.73 -5.97 13.64
CA ARG A 66 2.15 -5.93 15.00
C ARG A 66 0.71 -5.40 15.00
N VAL A 67 0.41 -4.36 14.21
CA VAL A 67 -0.96 -3.82 14.06
C VAL A 67 -1.90 -4.82 13.41
N ASP A 68 -1.43 -5.54 12.40
CA ASP A 68 -2.19 -6.57 11.67
C ASP A 68 -2.22 -7.93 12.40
N ALA A 69 -1.70 -7.97 13.64
CA ALA A 69 -1.59 -9.17 14.48
C ALA A 69 -0.85 -10.35 13.81
N MET A 70 0.04 -10.05 12.86
CA MET A 70 1.00 -11.01 12.34
C MET A 70 2.11 -11.22 13.36
N THR A 71 2.49 -12.47 13.57
CA THR A 71 3.61 -12.84 14.44
C THR A 71 4.83 -13.09 13.57
N PRO A 72 5.87 -12.23 13.59
CA PRO A 72 7.12 -12.49 12.90
C PRO A 72 7.79 -13.76 13.42
N GLU A 73 8.62 -14.38 12.59
CA GLU A 73 9.47 -15.48 13.02
C GLU A 73 10.51 -14.99 14.03
N ALA A 74 11.21 -15.89 14.72
CA ALA A 74 12.28 -15.51 15.65
C ALA A 74 13.38 -14.68 14.98
N SER A 75 13.62 -14.92 13.68
CA SER A 75 14.57 -14.16 12.85
C SER A 75 13.98 -12.87 12.28
N GLY A 76 12.67 -12.66 12.37
CA GLY A 76 11.98 -11.49 11.84
C GLY A 76 10.95 -11.79 10.75
N ILE A 77 10.66 -10.80 9.90
CA ILE A 77 9.71 -10.93 8.78
C ILE A 77 10.47 -11.50 7.58
N SER A 78 10.15 -12.72 7.16
CA SER A 78 10.80 -13.33 6.00
C SER A 78 10.44 -12.59 4.70
N LYS A 79 11.30 -12.68 3.68
CA LYS A 79 11.02 -12.14 2.34
C LYS A 79 9.66 -12.58 1.79
N ALA A 80 9.29 -13.85 1.99
CA ALA A 80 8.00 -14.36 1.54
C ALA A 80 6.83 -13.63 2.22
N ALA A 81 6.87 -13.51 3.56
CA ALA A 81 5.85 -12.79 4.31
C ALA A 81 5.79 -11.30 3.93
N PHE A 82 6.94 -10.65 3.72
CA PHE A 82 7.00 -9.27 3.24
C PHE A 82 6.31 -9.11 1.87
N LEU A 83 6.60 -9.98 0.92
CA LEU A 83 6.03 -9.90 -0.43
C LEU A 83 4.50 -10.08 -0.42
N GLU A 84 3.97 -10.91 0.48
CA GLU A 84 2.53 -11.04 0.70
C GLU A 84 1.90 -9.74 1.24
N MET A 85 2.57 -9.07 2.19
CA MET A 85 2.07 -7.82 2.77
C MET A 85 2.20 -6.64 1.80
N CYS A 86 3.34 -6.48 1.14
CA CYS A 86 3.64 -5.33 0.29
C CYS A 86 2.72 -5.23 -0.93
N GLY A 87 2.24 -6.36 -1.45
CA GLY A 87 1.25 -6.41 -2.53
C GLY A 87 -0.19 -6.14 -2.09
N SER A 88 -0.46 -5.99 -0.80
CA SER A 88 -1.82 -5.76 -0.27
C SER A 88 -2.24 -4.29 -0.33
N GLU A 89 -3.54 -4.04 -0.50
CA GLU A 89 -4.12 -2.68 -0.46
C GLU A 89 -3.84 -1.97 0.87
N ASN A 90 -3.65 -2.75 1.93
CA ASN A 90 -3.45 -2.31 3.29
C ASN A 90 -2.08 -1.66 3.50
N TRP A 91 -1.04 -2.11 2.80
CA TRP A 91 0.35 -1.69 2.99
C TRP A 91 0.58 -0.18 2.89
N ALA A 92 -0.10 0.46 1.94
CA ALA A 92 0.03 1.90 1.66
C ALA A 92 -1.02 2.76 2.37
N GLN A 93 -1.94 2.17 3.14
CA GLN A 93 -3.00 2.94 3.81
C GLN A 93 -2.41 3.78 4.94
N ASN A 94 -2.38 5.09 4.72
CA ASN A 94 -2.02 6.12 5.69
C ASN A 94 -3.03 7.29 5.65
N THR A 95 -4.24 7.03 5.15
CA THR A 95 -5.32 8.02 5.08
C THR A 95 -6.27 7.81 6.26
N PRO A 96 -6.43 8.80 7.15
CA PRO A 96 -7.40 8.70 8.23
C PRO A 96 -8.82 8.80 7.69
N GLU A 97 -9.75 8.14 8.38
CA GLU A 97 -11.17 8.30 8.12
C GLU A 97 -11.58 9.79 8.16
N GLU A 98 -12.53 10.18 7.33
CA GLU A 98 -13.05 11.55 7.30
C GLU A 98 -13.62 11.94 8.67
N GLY A 99 -13.12 13.04 9.23
CA GLY A 99 -13.54 13.53 10.55
C GLY A 99 -12.73 12.99 11.73
N ALA A 100 -11.74 12.12 11.50
CA ALA A 100 -10.76 11.74 12.53
C ALA A 100 -9.94 12.97 13.02
N PRO A 101 -9.42 12.97 14.26
CA PRO A 101 -9.50 11.88 15.23
C PRO A 101 -10.85 11.83 15.96
N PHE A 102 -11.37 10.63 16.21
CA PHE A 102 -12.65 10.45 16.92
C PHE A 102 -12.47 10.28 18.44
N GLU A 103 -13.21 11.05 19.22
CA GLU A 103 -13.23 10.92 20.69
C GLU A 103 -13.88 9.60 21.11
N GLY A 104 -13.32 8.94 22.14
CA GLY A 104 -13.83 7.67 22.65
C GLY A 104 -12.85 6.93 23.54
N ALA A 105 -13.34 5.96 24.31
CA ALA A 105 -12.48 5.15 25.18
C ALA A 105 -11.47 4.34 24.36
N ASN A 106 -10.18 4.61 24.55
CA ASN A 106 -9.10 3.93 23.86
C ASN A 106 -8.64 2.70 24.62
N SER A 107 -8.55 1.56 23.94
CA SER A 107 -8.08 0.28 24.51
C SER A 107 -6.62 -0.02 24.19
N PHE A 108 -5.98 0.78 23.34
CA PHE A 108 -4.57 0.58 22.99
C PHE A 108 -3.68 0.97 24.16
N THR A 109 -2.61 0.21 24.35
CA THR A 109 -1.46 0.67 25.14
C THR A 109 -0.72 1.78 24.38
N GLU A 110 0.15 2.52 25.07
CA GLU A 110 1.00 3.52 24.43
C GLU A 110 1.81 2.92 23.27
N GLU A 111 2.37 1.72 23.48
CA GLU A 111 3.15 0.99 22.48
C GLU A 111 2.31 0.61 21.26
N GLN A 112 1.09 0.13 21.46
CA GLN A 112 0.17 -0.19 20.37
C GLN A 112 -0.28 1.05 19.57
N ALA A 113 -0.38 2.21 20.23
CA ALA A 113 -0.65 3.47 19.55
C ALA A 113 0.57 3.97 18.78
N ARG A 114 1.77 3.82 19.33
CA ARG A 114 3.04 4.10 18.67
C ARG A 114 3.20 3.25 17.40
N ASP A 115 2.94 1.96 17.49
CA ASP A 115 3.00 1.07 16.32
C ASP A 115 2.09 1.53 15.19
N ARG A 116 0.89 2.00 15.50
CA ARG A 116 -0.02 2.58 14.49
C ARG A 116 0.59 3.81 13.83
N ALA A 117 1.14 4.73 14.62
CA ALA A 117 1.80 5.93 14.07
C ALA A 117 2.99 5.54 13.16
N VAL A 118 3.83 4.61 13.61
CA VAL A 118 4.99 4.13 12.85
C VAL A 118 4.56 3.43 11.56
N ALA A 119 3.53 2.59 11.61
CA ALA A 119 2.94 1.94 10.44
C ALA A 119 2.40 2.92 9.39
N TRP A 120 2.13 4.17 9.79
CA TRP A 120 1.65 5.28 8.94
C TRP A 120 2.80 6.21 8.49
N ASN A 121 4.03 5.70 8.48
CA ASN A 121 5.26 6.42 8.10
C ASN A 121 5.64 7.59 9.03
N VAL A 122 5.11 7.62 10.26
CA VAL A 122 5.59 8.58 11.26
C VAL A 122 6.87 8.04 11.89
N THR A 123 7.96 8.77 11.71
CA THR A 123 9.27 8.48 12.30
C THR A 123 9.49 9.30 13.56
N GLU A 124 10.51 8.93 14.36
CA GLU A 124 10.89 9.68 15.57
C GLU A 124 9.71 9.99 16.52
N VAL A 125 8.76 9.05 16.63
CA VAL A 125 7.56 9.22 17.47
C VAL A 125 7.99 9.42 18.93
N SER A 126 7.56 10.50 19.57
CA SER A 126 7.84 10.76 20.99
C SER A 126 7.10 9.80 21.92
N ALA A 127 7.28 9.92 23.23
CA ALA A 127 6.32 9.38 24.19
C ALA A 127 4.91 9.87 23.83
N LEU A 128 3.92 8.97 23.89
CA LEU A 128 2.52 9.32 23.66
C LEU A 128 1.80 9.46 25.00
N THR A 129 0.93 10.46 25.11
CA THR A 129 0.08 10.67 26.29
C THR A 129 -1.37 10.55 25.88
N LEU A 130 -2.13 9.71 26.57
CA LEU A 130 -3.58 9.61 26.38
C LEU A 130 -4.24 10.85 26.98
N ASP A 131 -4.98 11.60 26.17
CA ASP A 131 -5.73 12.76 26.62
C ASP A 131 -7.11 12.40 27.20
N ASP A 132 -7.85 13.40 27.67
CA ASP A 132 -9.18 13.28 28.27
C ASP A 132 -10.27 12.86 27.27
N LYS A 133 -9.99 12.95 25.97
CA LYS A 133 -10.87 12.52 24.87
C LYS A 133 -10.58 11.09 24.42
N GLY A 134 -9.58 10.44 25.02
CA GLY A 134 -9.12 9.11 24.65
C GLY A 134 -8.28 9.09 23.36
N ILE A 135 -7.60 10.20 23.05
CA ILE A 135 -6.68 10.30 21.92
C ILE A 135 -5.24 10.22 22.46
N TRP A 136 -4.44 9.30 21.90
CA TRP A 136 -3.01 9.29 22.15
C TRP A 136 -2.36 10.45 21.40
N ARG A 137 -1.64 11.32 22.12
CA ARG A 137 -0.97 12.50 21.55
C ARG A 137 0.53 12.47 21.73
N GLY A 138 1.24 12.92 20.71
CA GLY A 138 2.67 13.14 20.75
C GLY A 138 3.16 13.94 19.55
N ILE A 139 4.44 13.86 19.29
CA ILE A 139 5.08 14.41 18.09
C ILE A 139 5.81 13.30 17.35
N GLY A 140 6.11 13.55 16.08
CA GLY A 140 6.95 12.70 15.27
C GLY A 140 7.39 13.45 14.01
N LYS A 141 7.85 12.73 13.01
CA LYS A 141 8.24 13.29 11.72
C LYS A 141 7.64 12.54 10.55
N VAL A 142 7.18 13.30 9.56
CA VAL A 142 6.81 12.80 8.24
C VAL A 142 7.70 13.53 7.24
N ASP A 143 8.40 12.78 6.38
CA ASP A 143 9.36 13.33 5.41
C ASP A 143 10.41 14.28 6.04
N GLY A 144 10.83 13.96 7.28
CA GLY A 144 11.78 14.76 8.06
C GLY A 144 11.21 16.04 8.69
N ALA A 145 9.96 16.42 8.38
CA ALA A 145 9.28 17.56 8.98
C ALA A 145 8.55 17.16 10.27
N GLU A 146 8.63 18.00 11.30
CA GLU A 146 7.99 17.73 12.59
C GLU A 146 6.47 17.89 12.49
N VAL A 147 5.74 16.90 13.03
CA VAL A 147 4.29 16.85 13.07
C VAL A 147 3.78 16.56 14.47
N SER A 148 2.61 17.09 14.81
CA SER A 148 1.81 16.55 15.92
C SER A 148 1.14 15.27 15.47
N VAL A 149 1.08 14.28 16.35
CA VAL A 149 0.49 12.96 16.11
C VAL A 149 -0.72 12.79 17.02
N ALA A 150 -1.82 12.30 16.46
CA ALA A 150 -3.01 11.89 17.19
C ALA A 150 -3.43 10.48 16.74
N VAL A 151 -3.57 9.55 17.69
CA VAL A 151 -4.08 8.19 17.42
C VAL A 151 -5.37 7.97 18.19
N ASP A 152 -6.47 7.71 17.47
CA ASP A 152 -7.79 7.52 18.07
C ASP A 152 -8.10 6.06 18.42
N TYR A 153 -9.25 5.81 19.05
CA TYR A 153 -9.65 4.48 19.51
C TYR A 153 -9.94 3.49 18.37
N LYS A 154 -10.18 3.99 17.15
CA LYS A 154 -10.39 3.16 15.96
C LYS A 154 -9.06 2.81 15.28
N GLY A 155 -7.98 3.50 15.65
CA GLY A 155 -6.65 3.32 15.09
C GLY A 155 -6.35 4.26 13.93
N ASN A 156 -7.14 5.32 13.71
CA ASN A 156 -6.73 6.37 12.77
C ASN A 156 -5.51 7.10 13.33
N VAL A 157 -4.57 7.45 12.44
CA VAL A 157 -3.46 8.33 12.76
C VAL A 157 -3.67 9.65 12.02
N VAL A 158 -3.76 10.74 12.76
CA VAL A 158 -3.84 12.08 12.20
C VAL A 158 -2.53 12.79 12.49
N THR A 159 -1.90 13.29 11.43
CA THR A 159 -0.70 14.12 11.53
C THR A 159 -1.04 15.55 11.13
N THR A 160 -0.55 16.51 11.90
CA THR A 160 -0.64 17.94 11.56
C THR A 160 0.75 18.56 11.62
N PRO A 161 1.17 19.35 10.61
CA PRO A 161 2.44 20.06 10.68
C PRO A 161 2.56 20.84 11.99
N LYS A 162 3.69 20.69 12.68
CA LYS A 162 3.93 21.48 13.88
C LYS A 162 4.31 22.90 13.45
N ALA A 163 3.60 23.89 14.00
CA ALA A 163 3.87 25.30 13.78
C ALA A 163 5.14 25.78 14.51
#